data_AF-A0A3B8WUN7-F1
#
_entry.id   AF-A0A3B8WUN7-F1
#
_cell.length_a   1.000
_cell.length_b   1.000
_cell.length_c   1.000
_cell.angle_alpha   90.00
_cell.angle_beta   90.00
_cell.angle_gamma   90.00
#
_symmetry.space_group_name_H-M   'P 1'
#
loop_
_entity.id
_entity.type
_entity.pdbx_description
1 polymer ?
#
loop_
_entity_poly.entity_id
_entity_poly.type
_entity_poly.pdbx_seq_one_letter_code
_entity_poly.pdbx_strand_id
1 'polypeptide(L)'
;MIKISELPTSAERTSMVLQRVYEHRGNIQSFKYDDGKCLFTLQNCSEKEIVQNEACSVSFDFLGQLTLGYRVCDPFPADGIYYPGAGDFIELLNKKFASCGVFATQKKLAFGSVSSSTFVPEYRLGLVMEIYLYCCNSFFWHEDCLNINCTGDGCYIDAVFSHGVKAGHSLCSSILSYSVLFKNEEAPVKIKKYYPPNSTVASIGKADKKRFKLFNIFGLSLLLFTLFASCASLSFPGLEAPCLVHGTVGAGGASGDGSDTGGPSAYGTPDSPVIQVEVTNTSQKTISAVTVCFNVYDSAGNPDTEDGTEYVFTKDCLLEAGQSCVLEFKIKSPAEETAGQYVLDFVYLSQVIFSDGVIWHDCYGVYAQQERF
;
A
#
# COMPACT_ATOMS: atom_id res chain seq x y z
N MET A 1 -33.51 -6.31 -5.13
CA MET A 1 -33.21 -4.86 -5.23
C MET A 1 -32.16 -4.57 -4.17
N ILE A 2 -30.90 -4.37 -4.57
CA ILE A 2 -29.79 -4.08 -3.63
C ILE A 2 -29.98 -2.64 -3.15
N LYS A 3 -29.90 -2.38 -1.84
CA LYS A 3 -29.95 -1.00 -1.33
C LYS A 3 -28.70 -0.27 -1.80
N ILE A 4 -28.87 0.88 -2.43
CA ILE A 4 -27.76 1.68 -2.99
C ILE A 4 -26.69 2.00 -1.92
N SER A 5 -27.09 2.14 -0.65
CA SER A 5 -26.21 2.37 0.50
C SER A 5 -25.31 1.19 0.90
N GLU A 6 -25.48 0.01 0.29
CA GLU A 6 -24.67 -1.20 0.55
C GLU A 6 -23.62 -1.45 -0.55
N LEU A 7 -23.59 -0.61 -1.59
CA LEU A 7 -22.55 -0.68 -2.61
C LEU A 7 -21.28 -0.01 -2.07
N PRO A 8 -20.10 -0.64 -2.22
CA PRO A 8 -18.86 0.00 -1.81
C PRO A 8 -18.54 1.20 -2.70
N THR A 9 -17.74 2.09 -2.14
CA THR A 9 -17.18 3.24 -2.82
C THR A 9 -16.22 2.82 -3.95
N SER A 10 -15.95 3.75 -4.85
CA SER A 10 -14.98 3.56 -5.94
C SER A 10 -13.59 3.22 -5.40
N ALA A 11 -13.13 3.90 -4.35
CA ALA A 11 -11.82 3.64 -3.76
C ALA A 11 -11.74 2.30 -3.04
N GLU A 12 -12.73 1.92 -2.24
CA GLU A 12 -12.75 0.60 -1.60
C GLU A 12 -12.73 -0.52 -2.64
N ARG A 13 -13.61 -0.43 -3.65
CA ARG A 13 -13.67 -1.46 -4.69
C ARG A 13 -12.38 -1.51 -5.50
N THR A 14 -11.81 -0.35 -5.81
CA THR A 14 -10.55 -0.26 -6.54
C THR A 14 -9.42 -0.88 -5.72
N SER A 15 -9.24 -0.48 -4.46
CA SER A 15 -8.25 -1.04 -3.55
C SER A 15 -8.35 -2.57 -3.44
N MET A 16 -9.56 -3.12 -3.29
CA MET A 16 -9.76 -4.58 -3.25
C MET A 16 -9.27 -5.28 -4.54
N VAL A 17 -9.58 -4.73 -5.71
CA VAL A 17 -9.16 -5.32 -7.00
C VAL A 17 -7.65 -5.20 -7.15
N LEU A 18 -7.08 -4.03 -6.87
CA LEU A 18 -5.64 -3.77 -6.95
C LEU A 18 -4.86 -4.71 -6.02
N GLN A 19 -5.31 -4.87 -4.78
CA GLN A 19 -4.72 -5.81 -3.82
C GLN A 19 -4.71 -7.24 -4.36
N ARG A 20 -5.80 -7.69 -4.98
CA ARG A 20 -5.88 -9.05 -5.54
C ARG A 20 -4.97 -9.25 -6.73
N VAL A 21 -4.93 -8.26 -7.63
CA VAL A 21 -4.00 -8.28 -8.76
C VAL A 21 -2.56 -8.37 -8.23
N TYR A 22 -2.23 -7.62 -7.18
CA TYR A 22 -0.94 -7.69 -6.52
C TYR A 22 -0.64 -9.08 -5.90
N GLU A 23 -1.57 -9.63 -5.12
CA GLU A 23 -1.45 -10.96 -4.50
C GLU A 23 -1.21 -12.07 -5.53
N HIS A 24 -1.84 -11.96 -6.70
CA HIS A 24 -1.75 -12.91 -7.79
C HIS A 24 -0.69 -12.55 -8.85
N ARG A 25 0.09 -11.49 -8.64
CA ARG A 25 1.17 -11.03 -9.53
C ARG A 25 0.70 -10.74 -10.96
N GLY A 26 -0.50 -10.21 -11.07
CA GLY A 26 -0.97 -9.64 -12.32
C GLY A 26 -0.45 -8.23 -12.53
N ASN A 27 -0.75 -7.73 -13.74
CA ASN A 27 -0.50 -6.34 -14.12
C ASN A 27 -1.81 -5.68 -14.56
N ILE A 28 -1.86 -4.36 -14.48
CA ILE A 28 -2.96 -3.52 -14.92
C ILE A 28 -2.52 -2.79 -16.16
N GLN A 29 -3.15 -3.12 -17.28
CA GLN A 29 -2.90 -2.40 -18.52
C GLN A 29 -3.69 -1.10 -18.56
N SER A 30 -4.93 -1.13 -18.09
CA SER A 30 -5.73 0.08 -18.01
C SER A 30 -6.70 0.06 -16.83
N PHE A 31 -7.00 1.26 -16.36
CA PHE A 31 -8.01 1.53 -15.35
C PHE A 31 -8.87 2.69 -15.84
N LYS A 32 -10.19 2.55 -15.76
CA LYS A 32 -11.13 3.63 -16.06
C LYS A 32 -12.21 3.70 -14.99
N TYR A 33 -12.29 4.84 -14.30
CA TYR A 33 -13.43 5.25 -13.50
C TYR A 33 -14.20 6.34 -14.23
N ASP A 34 -15.49 6.09 -14.47
CA ASP A 34 -16.38 7.01 -15.19
C ASP A 34 -17.85 6.66 -14.88
N ASP A 35 -18.67 7.65 -14.54
CA ASP A 35 -20.11 7.50 -14.28
C ASP A 35 -20.44 6.34 -13.31
N GLY A 36 -19.74 6.31 -12.16
CA GLY A 36 -19.93 5.30 -11.12
C GLY A 36 -19.58 3.87 -11.55
N LYS A 37 -18.73 3.71 -12.56
CA LYS A 37 -18.20 2.42 -13.01
C LYS A 37 -16.69 2.42 -12.95
N CYS A 38 -16.12 1.40 -12.31
CA CYS A 38 -14.70 1.09 -12.39
C CYS A 38 -14.49 -0.06 -13.38
N LEU A 39 -13.64 0.15 -14.37
CA LEU A 39 -13.25 -0.83 -15.38
C LEU A 39 -11.74 -1.07 -15.26
N PHE A 40 -11.34 -2.33 -15.22
CA PHE A 40 -9.95 -2.76 -15.16
C PHE A 40 -9.66 -3.67 -16.34
N THR A 41 -8.58 -3.43 -17.07
CA THR A 41 -8.02 -4.40 -18.01
C THR A 41 -6.75 -4.99 -17.40
N LEU A 42 -6.78 -6.29 -17.17
CA LEU A 42 -5.78 -7.03 -16.42
C LEU A 42 -5.00 -7.97 -17.34
N GLN A 43 -3.72 -8.15 -17.01
CA GLN A 43 -2.83 -9.14 -17.60
C GLN A 43 -2.31 -10.09 -16.53
N ASN A 44 -1.97 -11.31 -16.92
CA ASN A 44 -1.43 -12.35 -16.04
C ASN A 44 -2.32 -12.70 -14.83
N CYS A 45 -3.63 -12.44 -14.92
CA CYS A 45 -4.63 -12.81 -13.93
C CYS A 45 -5.74 -13.64 -14.58
N SER A 46 -6.27 -14.61 -13.84
CA SER A 46 -7.51 -15.29 -14.19
C SER A 46 -8.72 -14.69 -13.45
N GLU A 47 -9.90 -14.84 -14.04
CA GLU A 47 -11.16 -14.38 -13.44
C GLU A 47 -11.36 -14.93 -12.02
N LYS A 48 -11.03 -16.20 -11.80
CA LYS A 48 -11.23 -16.90 -10.51
C LYS A 48 -10.36 -16.36 -9.38
N GLU A 49 -9.27 -15.68 -9.71
CA GLU A 49 -8.34 -15.11 -8.73
C GLU A 49 -8.82 -13.73 -8.25
N ILE A 50 -9.48 -12.98 -9.13
CA ILE A 50 -9.82 -11.59 -8.88
C ILE A 50 -11.30 -11.39 -8.52
N VAL A 51 -12.21 -12.12 -9.16
CA VAL A 51 -13.65 -11.93 -8.97
C VAL A 51 -14.14 -12.68 -7.73
N GLN A 52 -14.63 -11.93 -6.74
CA GLN A 52 -15.15 -12.49 -5.48
C GLN A 52 -16.68 -12.55 -5.39
N ASN A 53 -17.40 -11.77 -6.19
CA ASN A 53 -18.85 -11.61 -6.07
C ASN A 53 -19.53 -11.55 -7.46
N GLU A 54 -20.81 -11.93 -7.51
CA GLU A 54 -21.63 -11.98 -8.72
C GLU A 54 -21.93 -10.59 -9.34
N ALA A 55 -21.63 -9.49 -8.64
CA ALA A 55 -21.90 -8.12 -9.11
C ALA A 55 -20.79 -7.51 -10.00
N CYS A 56 -19.92 -8.35 -10.57
CA CYS A 56 -18.86 -7.96 -11.50
C CYS A 56 -19.25 -8.35 -12.93
N SER A 57 -19.15 -7.43 -13.89
CA SER A 57 -19.15 -7.80 -15.30
C SER A 57 -17.76 -8.27 -15.71
N VAL A 58 -17.66 -9.44 -16.32
CA VAL A 58 -16.40 -10.01 -16.81
C VAL A 58 -16.48 -10.13 -18.32
N SER A 59 -15.43 -9.70 -19.02
CA SER A 59 -15.27 -9.93 -20.46
C SER A 59 -13.82 -10.20 -20.80
N PHE A 60 -13.59 -10.88 -21.92
CA PHE A 60 -12.26 -11.12 -22.47
C PHE A 60 -12.16 -10.42 -23.82
N ASP A 61 -11.03 -9.77 -24.08
CA ASP A 61 -10.75 -9.21 -25.39
C ASP A 61 -10.20 -10.29 -26.35
N PHE A 62 -9.92 -9.88 -27.60
CA PHE A 62 -9.38 -10.79 -28.63
C PHE A 62 -7.94 -11.26 -28.36
N LEU A 63 -7.23 -10.60 -27.43
CA LEU A 63 -5.89 -10.99 -26.96
C LEU A 63 -5.96 -11.87 -25.70
N GLY A 64 -7.17 -12.18 -25.20
CA GLY A 64 -7.37 -12.95 -23.99
C GLY A 64 -7.19 -12.14 -22.70
N GLN A 65 -7.16 -10.81 -22.78
CA GLN A 65 -7.04 -9.93 -21.62
C GLN A 65 -8.35 -9.89 -20.84
N LEU A 66 -8.24 -10.00 -19.53
CA LEU A 66 -9.37 -10.00 -18.62
C LEU A 66 -9.81 -8.56 -18.36
N THR A 67 -11.03 -8.22 -18.75
CA THR A 67 -11.66 -6.95 -18.39
C THR A 67 -12.71 -7.17 -17.29
N LEU A 68 -12.56 -6.46 -16.18
CA LEU A 68 -13.47 -6.48 -15.05
C LEU A 68 -14.19 -5.15 -14.93
N GLY A 69 -15.50 -5.18 -14.70
CA GLY A 69 -16.31 -3.99 -14.50
C GLY A 69 -17.16 -4.07 -13.25
N TYR A 70 -17.08 -3.02 -12.43
CA TYR A 70 -17.83 -2.89 -11.20
C TYR A 70 -18.66 -1.60 -11.23
N ARG A 71 -19.91 -1.71 -10.79
CA ARG A 71 -20.69 -0.52 -10.43
C ARG A 71 -20.42 -0.18 -8.97
N VAL A 72 -20.13 1.09 -8.74
CA VAL A 72 -19.83 1.65 -7.42
C VAL A 72 -20.79 2.80 -7.14
N CYS A 73 -20.91 3.17 -5.87
CA CYS A 73 -21.71 4.32 -5.48
C CYS A 73 -20.86 5.19 -4.57
N ASP A 74 -20.38 6.31 -5.10
CA ASP A 74 -19.75 7.32 -4.26
C ASP A 74 -20.83 8.24 -3.72
N PRO A 75 -21.01 8.33 -2.39
CA PRO A 75 -21.92 9.31 -1.83
C PRO A 75 -21.45 10.70 -2.24
N PHE A 76 -22.34 11.44 -2.89
CA PHE A 76 -22.05 12.79 -3.35
C PHE A 76 -21.86 13.75 -2.16
N PRO A 77 -21.07 14.82 -2.35
CA PRO A 77 -20.81 15.79 -1.30
C PRO A 77 -22.10 16.43 -0.78
N ALA A 78 -22.09 16.82 0.50
CA ALA A 78 -23.03 17.82 0.99
C ALA A 78 -22.60 19.21 0.47
N ASP A 79 -23.49 19.91 -0.24
CA ASP A 79 -23.27 21.29 -0.65
C ASP A 79 -23.18 22.21 0.58
N GLY A 80 -22.19 23.10 0.63
CA GLY A 80 -22.17 24.15 1.67
C GLY A 80 -20.82 24.78 2.03
N ILE A 81 -19.70 24.24 1.55
CA ILE A 81 -18.37 24.81 1.84
C ILE A 81 -17.91 25.66 0.65
N TYR A 82 -17.33 26.82 0.92
CA TYR A 82 -16.70 27.66 -0.10
C TYR A 82 -15.41 27.00 -0.57
N TYR A 83 -15.33 26.66 -1.86
CA TYR A 83 -14.16 26.04 -2.47
C TYR A 83 -13.44 27.05 -3.36
N PRO A 84 -12.09 27.05 -3.38
CA PRO A 84 -11.38 27.92 -4.31
C PRO A 84 -11.71 27.54 -5.76
N GLY A 85 -11.59 28.52 -6.65
CA GLY A 85 -12.08 28.39 -8.01
C GLY A 85 -11.23 27.45 -8.87
N ALA A 86 -11.80 26.98 -9.98
CA ALA A 86 -11.09 26.18 -10.98
C ALA A 86 -9.78 26.81 -11.47
N GLY A 87 -9.65 28.14 -11.45
CA GLY A 87 -8.43 28.84 -11.81
C GLY A 87 -7.29 28.54 -10.84
N ASP A 88 -7.54 28.66 -9.53
CA ASP A 88 -6.54 28.42 -8.48
C ASP A 88 -6.09 26.94 -8.47
N PHE A 89 -7.04 26.02 -8.68
CA PHE A 89 -6.74 24.59 -8.80
C PHE A 89 -5.86 24.28 -10.01
N ILE A 90 -6.17 24.86 -11.18
CA ILE A 90 -5.33 24.73 -12.39
C ILE A 90 -3.94 25.33 -12.18
N GLU A 91 -3.83 26.47 -11.51
CA GLU A 91 -2.54 27.09 -11.20
C GLU A 91 -1.68 26.19 -10.31
N LEU A 92 -2.26 25.61 -9.25
CA LEU A 92 -1.53 24.69 -8.39
C LEU A 92 -1.09 23.43 -9.15
N LEU A 93 -1.98 22.81 -9.93
CA LEU A 93 -1.65 21.64 -10.75
C LEU A 93 -0.47 21.95 -11.67
N ASN A 94 -0.53 23.07 -12.40
CA ASN A 94 0.55 23.49 -13.29
C ASN A 94 1.87 23.71 -12.56
N LYS A 95 1.83 24.38 -11.40
CA LYS A 95 3.01 24.60 -10.57
C LYS A 95 3.65 23.28 -10.14
N LYS A 96 2.84 22.31 -9.70
CA LYS A 96 3.33 20.99 -9.26
C LYS A 96 3.88 20.16 -10.40
N PHE A 97 3.16 20.05 -11.51
CA PHE A 97 3.64 19.35 -12.70
C PHE A 97 4.95 19.95 -13.24
N ALA A 98 5.03 21.28 -13.34
CA ALA A 98 6.25 21.97 -13.77
C ALA A 98 7.43 21.71 -12.82
N SER A 99 7.20 21.73 -11.49
CA SER A 99 8.25 21.47 -10.49
C SER A 99 8.84 20.07 -10.59
N CYS A 100 8.09 19.13 -11.17
CA CYS A 100 8.53 17.76 -11.38
C CYS A 100 8.93 17.48 -12.84
N GLY A 101 8.93 18.47 -13.73
CA GLY A 101 9.24 18.23 -15.15
C GLY A 101 8.26 17.26 -15.83
N VAL A 102 6.99 17.31 -15.44
CA VAL A 102 5.89 16.61 -16.12
C VAL A 102 5.10 17.64 -16.91
N PHE A 103 4.81 17.32 -18.17
CA PHE A 103 3.94 18.15 -18.99
C PHE A 103 2.50 17.63 -18.90
N ALA A 104 1.58 18.51 -18.53
CA ALA A 104 0.16 18.19 -18.44
C ALA A 104 -0.64 19.33 -19.04
N THR A 105 -1.71 19.00 -19.76
CA THR A 105 -2.69 19.96 -20.27
C THR A 105 -3.87 20.01 -19.31
N GLN A 106 -4.26 21.19 -18.86
CA GLN A 106 -5.48 21.38 -18.07
C GLN A 106 -6.46 22.27 -18.80
N LYS A 107 -7.73 21.95 -18.68
CA LYS A 107 -8.82 22.71 -19.28
C LYS A 107 -9.95 22.83 -18.28
N LYS A 108 -10.42 24.05 -18.07
CA LYS A 108 -11.65 24.31 -17.35
C LYS A 108 -12.84 23.84 -18.19
N LEU A 109 -13.68 23.00 -17.61
CA LEU A 109 -14.90 22.49 -18.22
C LEU A 109 -16.12 23.30 -17.80
N ALA A 110 -17.29 22.93 -18.32
CA ALA A 110 -18.56 23.44 -17.85
C ALA A 110 -18.76 23.09 -16.36
N PHE A 111 -19.61 23.87 -15.66
CA PHE A 111 -19.96 23.64 -14.25
C PHE A 111 -18.79 23.74 -13.25
N GLY A 112 -17.64 24.28 -13.67
CA GLY A 112 -16.51 24.51 -12.77
C GLY A 112 -15.56 23.33 -12.60
N SER A 113 -15.81 22.20 -13.26
CA SER A 113 -14.89 21.06 -13.28
C SER A 113 -13.61 21.37 -14.06
N VAL A 114 -12.56 20.59 -13.82
CA VAL A 114 -11.25 20.72 -14.48
C VAL A 114 -10.84 19.36 -15.05
N SER A 115 -10.53 19.30 -16.34
CA SER A 115 -9.87 18.14 -16.93
C SER A 115 -8.36 18.33 -16.93
N SER A 116 -7.60 17.28 -16.61
CA SER A 116 -6.16 17.20 -16.77
C SER A 116 -5.79 15.98 -17.61
N SER A 117 -4.91 16.18 -18.58
CA SER A 117 -4.38 15.11 -19.43
C SER A 117 -2.86 15.16 -19.42
N THR A 118 -2.20 14.02 -19.22
CA THR A 118 -0.73 13.91 -19.24
C THR A 118 -0.28 12.55 -19.75
N PHE A 119 0.95 12.51 -20.25
CA PHE A 119 1.65 11.28 -20.58
C PHE A 119 2.94 11.23 -19.79
N VAL A 120 3.20 10.12 -19.11
CA VAL A 120 4.41 9.92 -18.33
C VAL A 120 4.96 8.51 -18.53
N PRO A 121 6.28 8.29 -18.42
CA PRO A 121 6.83 6.95 -18.29
C PRO A 121 6.18 6.20 -17.12
N GLU A 122 6.02 4.88 -17.22
CA GLU A 122 5.33 4.04 -16.21
C GLU A 122 5.89 4.25 -14.80
N TYR A 123 7.22 4.36 -14.66
CA TYR A 123 7.88 4.59 -13.37
C TYR A 123 7.55 5.94 -12.71
N ARG A 124 6.89 6.87 -13.43
CA ARG A 124 6.44 8.17 -12.92
C ARG A 124 4.93 8.25 -12.67
N LEU A 125 4.18 7.16 -12.89
CA LEU A 125 2.73 7.14 -12.63
C LEU A 125 2.42 7.54 -11.18
N GLY A 126 3.14 6.97 -10.21
CA GLY A 126 2.96 7.28 -8.79
C GLY A 126 3.08 8.79 -8.51
N LEU A 127 4.10 9.44 -9.08
CA LEU A 127 4.29 10.88 -8.93
C LEU A 127 3.11 11.70 -9.48
N VAL A 128 2.50 11.30 -10.60
CA VAL A 128 1.31 11.99 -11.13
C VAL A 128 0.13 11.82 -10.18
N MET A 129 -0.08 10.61 -9.65
CA MET A 129 -1.15 10.36 -8.68
C MET A 129 -0.94 11.14 -7.38
N GLU A 130 0.30 11.28 -6.91
CA GLU A 130 0.67 12.10 -5.76
C GLU A 130 0.35 13.58 -5.99
N ILE A 131 0.69 14.13 -7.17
CA ILE A 131 0.36 15.51 -7.53
C ILE A 131 -1.16 15.71 -7.52
N TYR A 132 -1.92 14.79 -8.13
CA TYR A 132 -3.38 14.88 -8.13
C TYR A 132 -3.97 14.80 -6.72
N LEU A 133 -3.53 13.85 -5.92
CA LEU A 133 -3.98 13.69 -4.53
C LEU A 133 -3.68 14.94 -3.71
N TYR A 134 -2.48 15.48 -3.81
CA TYR A 134 -2.07 16.71 -3.12
C TYR A 134 -2.97 17.90 -3.51
N CYS A 135 -3.22 18.11 -4.80
CA CYS A 135 -4.04 19.22 -5.27
C CYS A 135 -5.50 19.05 -4.85
N CYS A 136 -6.03 17.83 -4.95
CA CYS A 136 -7.39 17.50 -4.50
C CYS A 136 -7.57 17.82 -3.01
N ASN A 137 -6.65 17.35 -2.17
CA ASN A 137 -6.70 17.60 -0.72
C ASN A 137 -6.53 19.08 -0.37
N SER A 138 -5.67 19.80 -1.10
CA SER A 138 -5.40 21.24 -0.84
C SER A 138 -6.62 22.12 -1.13
N PHE A 139 -7.46 21.72 -2.08
CA PHE A 139 -8.58 22.52 -2.57
C PHE A 139 -9.95 21.93 -2.22
N PHE A 140 -10.00 20.74 -1.61
CA PHE A 140 -11.21 19.94 -1.43
C PHE A 140 -11.91 19.66 -2.77
N TRP A 141 -11.14 19.08 -3.69
CA TRP A 141 -11.62 18.58 -4.97
C TRP A 141 -11.55 17.06 -4.97
N HIS A 142 -12.29 16.43 -5.88
CA HIS A 142 -12.30 14.98 -6.02
C HIS A 142 -12.31 14.56 -7.49
N GLU A 143 -11.92 13.32 -7.74
CA GLU A 143 -11.92 12.71 -9.07
C GLU A 143 -13.33 12.27 -9.45
N ASP A 144 -13.87 12.79 -10.54
CA ASP A 144 -15.14 12.34 -11.15
C ASP A 144 -14.93 11.35 -12.28
N CYS A 145 -13.82 11.51 -12.99
CA CYS A 145 -13.35 10.55 -13.97
C CYS A 145 -11.85 10.37 -13.79
N LEU A 146 -11.37 9.14 -13.91
CA LEU A 146 -9.94 8.85 -13.95
C LEU A 146 -9.69 7.70 -14.90
N ASN A 147 -8.92 7.96 -15.95
CA ASN A 147 -8.57 7.00 -16.98
C ASN A 147 -7.04 6.92 -17.06
N ILE A 148 -6.52 5.71 -16.92
CA ILE A 148 -5.11 5.39 -17.02
C ILE A 148 -5.00 4.28 -18.04
N ASN A 149 -4.23 4.53 -19.10
CA ASN A 149 -3.96 3.55 -20.14
C ASN A 149 -2.46 3.45 -20.35
N CYS A 150 -1.89 2.32 -19.95
CA CYS A 150 -0.46 2.06 -20.07
C CYS A 150 -0.16 1.31 -21.36
N THR A 151 0.80 1.86 -22.10
CA THR A 151 1.39 1.32 -23.30
C THR A 151 2.86 0.99 -22.99
N GLY A 152 3.53 0.22 -23.84
CA GLY A 152 4.93 -0.18 -23.60
C GLY A 152 5.92 0.98 -23.41
N ASP A 153 5.53 2.21 -23.75
CA ASP A 153 6.37 3.42 -23.63
C ASP A 153 5.99 4.32 -22.42
N GLY A 154 4.89 4.04 -21.72
CA GLY A 154 4.40 4.88 -20.62
C GLY A 154 2.90 4.80 -20.40
N CYS A 155 2.36 5.66 -19.54
CA CYS A 155 0.94 5.75 -19.24
C CYS A 155 0.36 7.10 -19.69
N TYR A 156 -0.74 7.02 -20.42
CA TYR A 156 -1.64 8.15 -20.66
C TYR A 156 -2.62 8.24 -19.50
N ILE A 157 -2.74 9.44 -18.92
CA ILE A 157 -3.56 9.70 -17.75
C ILE A 157 -4.48 10.86 -18.08
N ASP A 158 -5.79 10.61 -18.03
CA ASP A 158 -6.84 11.61 -18.17
C ASP A 158 -7.70 11.62 -16.90
N ALA A 159 -7.83 12.77 -16.27
CA ALA A 159 -8.62 12.95 -15.07
C ALA A 159 -9.58 14.13 -15.22
N VAL A 160 -10.79 14.00 -14.66
CA VAL A 160 -11.73 15.10 -14.49
C VAL A 160 -11.99 15.26 -13.01
N PHE A 161 -11.81 16.48 -12.52
CA PHE A 161 -12.00 16.84 -11.13
C PHE A 161 -13.14 17.83 -10.97
N SER A 162 -13.88 17.70 -9.88
CA SER A 162 -14.91 18.66 -9.47
C SER A 162 -14.69 19.08 -8.03
N HIS A 163 -15.27 20.23 -7.66
CA HIS A 163 -15.23 20.74 -6.31
C HIS A 163 -16.12 19.90 -5.39
N GLY A 164 -15.71 19.77 -4.12
CA GLY A 164 -16.47 19.07 -3.10
C GLY A 164 -15.66 17.99 -2.41
N VAL A 165 -16.23 17.45 -1.33
CA VAL A 165 -15.65 16.33 -0.58
C VAL A 165 -16.47 15.08 -0.86
N LYS A 166 -15.87 14.07 -1.50
CA LYS A 166 -16.46 12.72 -1.54
C LYS A 166 -16.15 12.00 -0.22
N ALA A 167 -17.13 11.28 0.32
CA ALA A 167 -16.85 10.42 1.47
C ALA A 167 -16.10 9.17 1.01
N GLY A 168 -15.04 8.81 1.74
CA GLY A 168 -14.18 7.66 1.44
C GLY A 168 -12.76 8.05 1.04
N HIS A 169 -11.95 7.05 0.73
CA HIS A 169 -10.59 7.26 0.24
C HIS A 169 -10.59 7.81 -1.20
N SER A 170 -9.53 8.51 -1.59
CA SER A 170 -9.36 8.99 -2.98
C SER A 170 -8.98 7.84 -3.92
N LEU A 171 -9.48 7.90 -5.16
CA LEU A 171 -9.04 6.98 -6.21
C LEU A 171 -7.55 7.17 -6.53
N CYS A 172 -7.07 8.41 -6.59
CA CYS A 172 -5.64 8.69 -6.74
C CYS A 172 -4.82 8.07 -5.62
N SER A 173 -5.30 8.10 -4.37
CA SER A 173 -4.61 7.42 -3.25
C SER A 173 -4.55 5.91 -3.44
N SER A 174 -5.66 5.27 -3.84
CA SER A 174 -5.68 3.83 -4.09
C SER A 174 -4.72 3.42 -5.23
N ILE A 175 -4.74 4.16 -6.33
CA ILE A 175 -3.87 3.88 -7.48
C ILE A 175 -2.41 4.19 -7.16
N LEU A 176 -2.15 5.24 -6.38
CA LEU A 176 -0.81 5.55 -5.90
C LEU A 176 -0.23 4.32 -5.20
N SER A 177 -0.90 3.79 -4.16
CA SER A 177 -0.45 2.62 -3.38
C SER A 177 -0.13 1.38 -4.22
N TYR A 178 -0.73 1.23 -5.41
CA TYR A 178 -0.53 0.09 -6.30
C TYR A 178 0.01 0.47 -7.67
N SER A 179 0.64 1.63 -7.82
CA SER A 179 1.10 2.13 -9.12
C SER A 179 2.14 1.21 -9.78
N VAL A 180 2.82 0.36 -9.00
CA VAL A 180 3.73 -0.69 -9.50
C VAL A 180 3.03 -1.72 -10.39
N LEU A 181 1.71 -1.95 -10.20
CA LEU A 181 0.93 -2.90 -11.00
C LEU A 181 0.74 -2.44 -12.45
N PHE A 182 0.94 -1.15 -12.73
CA PHE A 182 0.83 -0.59 -14.07
C PHE A 182 2.11 -0.73 -14.90
N LYS A 183 3.13 -1.41 -14.35
CA LYS A 183 4.38 -1.71 -15.06
C LYS A 183 4.22 -2.97 -15.88
N ASN A 184 4.74 -2.98 -17.10
CA ASN A 184 4.72 -4.16 -17.98
C ASN A 184 5.81 -5.20 -17.65
N GLU A 185 6.72 -4.90 -16.73
CA GLU A 185 7.76 -5.83 -16.30
C GLU A 185 7.19 -6.85 -15.30
N GLU A 186 7.58 -8.13 -15.41
CA GLU A 186 7.20 -9.18 -14.46
C GLU A 186 7.49 -8.71 -13.03
N ALA A 187 6.46 -8.70 -12.16
CA ALA A 187 6.58 -8.27 -10.78
C ALA A 187 7.74 -9.02 -10.08
N PRO A 188 8.81 -8.34 -9.64
CA PRO A 188 10.07 -8.99 -9.28
C PRO A 188 10.08 -9.71 -7.93
N VAL A 189 8.94 -9.86 -7.22
CA VAL A 189 8.94 -10.30 -5.82
C VAL A 189 8.07 -11.54 -5.55
N LYS A 190 8.70 -12.52 -4.89
CA LYS A 190 8.08 -13.69 -4.28
C LYS A 190 7.89 -13.47 -2.78
N ILE A 191 6.65 -13.33 -2.32
CA ILE A 191 6.31 -13.41 -0.89
C ILE A 191 6.39 -14.89 -0.45
N LYS A 192 7.20 -15.21 0.57
CA LYS A 192 7.19 -16.50 1.27
C LYS A 192 6.40 -16.37 2.57
N LYS A 193 5.55 -17.37 2.84
CA LYS A 193 4.60 -17.49 3.97
C LYS A 193 5.20 -17.24 5.36
N TYR A 194 4.35 -16.75 6.26
CA TYR A 194 4.55 -16.57 7.70
C TYR A 194 4.21 -17.84 8.51
N TYR A 195 4.86 -18.01 9.68
CA TYR A 195 4.58 -19.01 10.72
C TYR A 195 4.23 -18.30 12.04
N PRO A 196 3.14 -18.64 12.74
CA PRO A 196 2.82 -18.04 14.02
C PRO A 196 3.74 -18.56 15.16
N PRO A 197 4.11 -17.71 16.13
CA PRO A 197 4.88 -18.13 17.30
C PRO A 197 4.03 -18.93 18.30
N ASN A 198 4.61 -20.04 18.78
CA ASN A 198 4.26 -20.86 19.94
C ASN A 198 2.90 -20.60 20.63
N SER A 199 1.87 -21.35 20.23
CA SER A 199 0.79 -21.69 21.17
C SER A 199 1.36 -22.58 22.25
N THR A 200 1.40 -22.08 23.48
CA THR A 200 1.64 -22.90 24.66
C THR A 200 0.50 -23.91 24.73
N VAL A 201 0.84 -25.19 24.54
CA VAL A 201 -0.04 -26.33 24.72
C VAL A 201 -0.47 -26.39 26.19
N ALA A 202 -1.67 -25.87 26.49
CA ALA A 202 -2.45 -26.38 27.60
C ALA A 202 -3.19 -27.62 27.09
N SER A 203 -2.66 -28.79 27.44
CA SER A 203 -3.25 -30.09 27.16
C SER A 203 -4.57 -30.27 27.91
N ILE A 204 -5.69 -30.25 27.18
CA ILE A 204 -6.94 -30.85 27.65
C ILE A 204 -7.57 -31.67 26.52
N GLY A 205 -7.71 -32.98 26.76
CA GLY A 205 -8.80 -33.78 26.21
C GLY A 205 -8.59 -34.44 24.84
N LYS A 206 -8.10 -35.68 24.87
CA LYS A 206 -8.22 -36.66 23.78
C LYS A 206 -9.68 -36.76 23.29
N ALA A 207 -9.88 -36.68 21.97
CA ALA A 207 -10.94 -37.43 21.31
C ALA A 207 -10.49 -37.85 19.90
N ASP A 208 -10.44 -39.16 19.71
CA ASP A 208 -10.25 -39.89 18.47
C ASP A 208 -11.03 -39.32 17.28
N LYS A 209 -10.39 -39.27 16.11
CA LYS A 209 -10.96 -39.88 14.89
C LYS A 209 -9.89 -40.22 13.86
N LYS A 210 -9.85 -41.53 13.60
CA LYS A 210 -9.00 -42.28 12.67
C LYS A 210 -9.39 -42.05 11.20
N ARG A 211 -8.39 -42.33 10.32
CA ARG A 211 -8.45 -42.73 8.88
C ARG A 211 -8.75 -41.57 7.90
N PHE A 212 -7.88 -41.31 6.91
CA PHE A 212 -7.73 -42.14 5.71
C PHE A 212 -6.28 -42.18 5.16
N LYS A 213 -5.89 -43.35 4.61
CA LYS A 213 -4.61 -43.64 3.94
C LYS A 213 -4.75 -43.54 2.41
N LEU A 214 -3.65 -43.10 1.78
CA LEU A 214 -3.01 -43.50 0.50
C LEU A 214 -3.84 -43.87 -0.75
N PHE A 215 -3.45 -43.30 -1.91
CA PHE A 215 -3.02 -43.98 -3.17
C PHE A 215 -2.24 -42.95 -4.04
N ASN A 216 -0.91 -43.08 -4.22
CA ASN A 216 -0.13 -43.65 -5.35
C ASN A 216 -0.19 -42.88 -6.70
N ILE A 217 0.89 -42.19 -7.15
CA ILE A 217 2.06 -42.57 -8.03
C ILE A 217 1.77 -42.51 -9.56
N PHE A 218 2.75 -41.96 -10.30
CA PHE A 218 3.05 -41.90 -11.76
C PHE A 218 2.57 -40.64 -12.51
N GLY A 219 3.36 -39.94 -13.34
CA GLY A 219 4.62 -40.32 -13.98
C GLY A 219 5.41 -39.14 -14.57
N LEU A 220 6.67 -39.47 -14.84
CA LEU A 220 7.79 -38.68 -15.32
C LEU A 220 7.91 -38.82 -16.85
N SER A 221 8.22 -37.74 -17.59
CA SER A 221 9.03 -37.72 -18.83
C SER A 221 8.94 -36.35 -19.52
N LEU A 222 9.89 -35.74 -20.25
CA LEU A 222 11.36 -35.71 -20.39
C LEU A 222 11.61 -35.02 -21.76
N LEU A 223 12.67 -34.19 -21.86
CA LEU A 223 13.35 -33.66 -23.06
C LEU A 223 12.63 -32.58 -23.90
N LEU A 224 13.28 -31.66 -24.62
CA LEU A 224 14.62 -31.01 -24.64
C LEU A 224 14.61 -30.24 -25.98
N PHE A 225 14.89 -28.93 -26.02
CA PHE A 225 15.48 -28.32 -27.22
C PHE A 225 16.19 -27.02 -26.84
N THR A 226 17.48 -26.97 -27.15
CA THR A 226 18.41 -25.84 -26.97
C THR A 226 18.88 -25.31 -28.32
N LEU A 227 19.27 -24.02 -28.33
CA LEU A 227 20.13 -23.26 -29.27
C LEU A 227 19.44 -22.76 -30.56
N PHE A 228 19.47 -21.47 -30.93
CA PHE A 228 20.60 -20.49 -31.06
C PHE A 228 20.15 -19.05 -30.63
N ALA A 229 20.87 -18.30 -29.78
CA ALA A 229 22.07 -17.47 -30.00
C ALA A 229 21.81 -15.98 -30.39
N SER A 230 22.08 -15.12 -29.41
CA SER A 230 22.78 -13.80 -29.47
C SER A 230 22.27 -12.67 -30.36
N CYS A 231 21.80 -11.59 -29.71
CA CYS A 231 22.29 -10.23 -29.94
C CYS A 231 22.18 -9.40 -28.65
N ALA A 232 23.16 -8.54 -28.44
CA ALA A 232 23.44 -7.79 -27.22
C ALA A 232 22.29 -6.91 -26.73
N SER A 233 22.15 -6.79 -25.40
CA SER A 233 21.47 -5.65 -24.78
C SER A 233 22.19 -5.27 -23.50
N LEU A 234 22.55 -3.99 -23.44
CA LEU A 234 23.14 -3.28 -22.31
C LEU A 234 22.35 -3.54 -21.03
N SER A 235 23.05 -3.94 -19.97
CA SER A 235 22.55 -3.95 -18.61
C SER A 235 22.36 -2.51 -18.12
N PHE A 236 21.12 -2.08 -17.95
CA PHE A 236 20.80 -0.92 -17.11
C PHE A 236 20.46 -1.43 -15.71
N PRO A 237 21.08 -0.91 -14.63
CA PRO A 237 20.69 -1.29 -13.28
C PRO A 237 19.36 -0.62 -12.93
N GLY A 238 18.29 -1.42 -12.88
CA GLY A 238 16.95 -0.99 -12.46
C GLY A 238 16.86 -0.79 -10.94
N LEU A 239 16.12 0.24 -10.51
CA LEU A 239 15.80 0.49 -9.11
C LEU A 239 14.88 -0.64 -8.57
N GLU A 240 15.42 -1.46 -7.70
CA GLU A 240 14.70 -2.44 -6.88
C GLU A 240 14.16 -1.77 -5.60
N ALA A 241 12.98 -2.18 -5.14
CA ALA A 241 12.49 -1.81 -3.81
C ALA A 241 13.38 -2.49 -2.74
N PRO A 242 13.99 -1.74 -1.81
CA PRO A 242 15.18 -2.23 -1.12
C PRO A 242 14.92 -3.01 0.17
N CYS A 243 13.68 -3.10 0.67
CA CYS A 243 13.43 -3.62 2.01
C CYS A 243 12.14 -4.43 2.15
N LEU A 244 12.20 -5.41 3.05
CA LEU A 244 11.05 -6.17 3.55
C LEU A 244 10.92 -5.96 5.05
N VAL A 245 9.70 -5.68 5.52
CA VAL A 245 9.40 -5.26 6.90
C VAL A 245 8.43 -6.24 7.55
N HIS A 246 8.76 -6.68 8.76
CA HIS A 246 7.88 -7.42 9.66
C HIS A 246 7.83 -6.74 11.02
N GLY A 247 6.64 -6.34 11.47
CA GLY A 247 6.45 -5.74 12.79
C GLY A 247 5.94 -6.77 13.81
N THR A 248 6.44 -6.70 15.05
CA THR A 248 5.88 -7.42 16.20
C THR A 248 5.91 -6.51 17.43
N VAL A 249 4.84 -6.49 18.22
CA VAL A 249 4.80 -5.75 19.50
C VAL A 249 5.08 -6.70 20.65
N GLY A 250 6.06 -6.36 21.48
CA GLY A 250 6.41 -7.11 22.68
C GLY A 250 6.27 -6.25 23.93
N ALA A 251 5.64 -6.78 24.98
CA ALA A 251 5.80 -6.23 26.32
C ALA A 251 7.19 -6.64 26.84
N GLY A 252 8.10 -5.68 26.98
CA GLY A 252 9.42 -5.92 27.54
C GLY A 252 9.31 -6.37 29.00
N GLY A 253 9.51 -7.65 29.27
CA GLY A 253 9.63 -8.18 30.63
C GLY A 253 11.05 -8.00 31.14
N ALA A 254 11.21 -7.33 32.29
CA ALA A 254 12.50 -7.17 32.95
C ALA A 254 13.15 -8.53 33.26
N SER A 255 14.34 -8.78 32.71
CA SER A 255 15.24 -9.84 33.18
C SER A 255 15.91 -9.36 34.48
N GLY A 256 15.33 -9.72 35.62
CA GLY A 256 15.93 -9.47 36.92
C GLY A 256 17.02 -10.49 37.23
N ASP A 257 18.28 -10.10 37.12
CA ASP A 257 19.36 -10.74 37.86
C ASP A 257 19.46 -10.06 39.23
N GLY A 258 19.19 -10.85 40.28
CA GLY A 258 19.12 -10.37 41.64
C GLY A 258 20.48 -10.20 42.30
N SER A 259 20.63 -9.11 43.06
CA SER A 259 21.27 -9.14 44.38
C SER A 259 20.98 -7.88 45.19
N ASP A 260 20.17 -8.08 46.23
CA ASP A 260 20.25 -7.53 47.59
C ASP A 260 20.14 -6.03 47.93
N THR A 261 19.07 -5.79 48.70
CA THR A 261 18.92 -4.92 49.89
C THR A 261 18.70 -3.41 49.73
N GLY A 262 17.43 -3.00 49.88
CA GLY A 262 17.12 -1.75 50.61
C GLY A 262 15.93 -0.92 50.10
N GLY A 263 14.71 -1.23 50.58
CA GLY A 263 13.60 -0.27 50.64
C GLY A 263 12.47 -0.46 49.60
N PRO A 264 11.18 -0.46 50.01
CA PRO A 264 10.07 -0.54 49.08
C PRO A 264 9.82 0.83 48.43
N SER A 265 10.52 1.13 47.33
CA SER A 265 10.09 2.14 46.36
C SER A 265 9.14 1.47 45.37
N ALA A 266 7.94 1.13 45.84
CA ALA A 266 6.91 0.44 45.05
C ALA A 266 6.06 1.42 44.22
N TYR A 267 6.72 2.15 43.33
CA TYR A 267 6.10 2.73 42.12
C TYR A 267 7.19 2.74 41.05
N GLY A 268 7.51 1.56 40.52
CA GLY A 268 8.23 1.51 39.25
C GLY A 268 7.33 2.16 38.20
N THR A 269 7.82 3.20 37.55
CA THR A 269 7.18 3.73 36.34
C THR A 269 7.01 2.55 35.38
N PRO A 270 5.78 2.29 34.87
CA PRO A 270 5.58 1.24 33.88
C PRO A 270 6.53 1.50 32.70
N ASP A 271 7.25 0.46 32.28
CA ASP A 271 8.16 0.56 31.14
C ASP A 271 7.36 0.98 29.89
N SER A 272 7.78 2.06 29.23
CA SER A 272 7.12 2.54 28.02
C SER A 272 7.08 1.42 26.96
N PRO A 273 5.97 1.27 26.22
CA PRO A 273 5.83 0.20 25.22
C PRO A 273 6.90 0.31 24.14
N VAL A 274 7.42 -0.85 23.72
CA VAL A 274 8.46 -0.99 22.70
C VAL A 274 7.91 -1.71 21.48
N ILE A 275 7.93 -1.05 20.33
CA ILE A 275 7.65 -1.68 19.04
C ILE A 275 8.95 -2.23 18.48
N GLN A 276 8.94 -3.49 18.05
CA GLN A 276 10.07 -4.09 17.34
C GLN A 276 9.72 -4.30 15.87
N VAL A 277 10.57 -3.81 14.99
CA VAL A 277 10.40 -3.93 13.54
C VAL A 277 11.62 -4.63 12.95
N GLU A 278 11.44 -5.82 12.42
CA GLU A 278 12.46 -6.52 11.66
C GLU A 278 12.53 -5.96 10.24
N VAL A 279 13.71 -5.48 9.85
CA VAL A 279 14.01 -4.91 8.54
C VAL A 279 15.06 -5.77 7.85
N THR A 280 14.76 -6.21 6.64
CA THR A 280 15.71 -6.94 5.79
C THR A 280 16.08 -6.12 4.57
N ASN A 281 17.38 -5.90 4.35
CA ASN A 281 17.89 -5.25 3.14
C ASN A 281 17.90 -6.23 1.97
N THR A 282 16.99 -6.04 1.02
CA THR A 282 16.91 -6.82 -0.22
C THR A 282 17.61 -6.16 -1.39
N SER A 283 18.14 -4.95 -1.22
CA SER A 283 18.89 -4.23 -2.25
C SER A 283 20.34 -4.70 -2.36
N GLN A 284 21.02 -4.25 -3.41
CA GLN A 284 22.47 -4.42 -3.58
C GLN A 284 23.31 -3.33 -2.89
N LYS A 285 22.68 -2.36 -2.23
CA LYS A 285 23.37 -1.23 -1.58
C LYS A 285 23.32 -1.35 -0.07
N THR A 286 24.36 -0.87 0.60
CA THR A 286 24.37 -0.78 2.06
C THR A 286 23.43 0.34 2.51
N ILE A 287 22.51 0.01 3.41
CA ILE A 287 21.61 0.96 4.08
C ILE A 287 22.35 1.52 5.29
N SER A 288 22.19 2.81 5.55
CA SER A 288 22.76 3.52 6.71
C SER A 288 21.70 3.94 7.73
N ALA A 289 20.47 4.17 7.31
CA ALA A 289 19.34 4.46 8.20
C ALA A 289 18.01 4.12 7.54
N VAL A 290 16.99 3.92 8.37
CA VAL A 290 15.60 3.76 7.91
C VAL A 290 14.65 4.61 8.74
N THR A 291 13.58 5.08 8.10
CA THR A 291 12.50 5.80 8.76
C THR A 291 11.24 4.95 8.73
N VAL A 292 10.68 4.71 9.90
CA VAL A 292 9.44 3.96 10.10
C VAL A 292 8.38 4.89 10.65
N CYS A 293 7.18 4.76 10.12
CA CYS A 293 5.99 5.48 10.56
C CYS A 293 4.95 4.50 11.10
N PHE A 294 4.21 4.90 12.13
CA PHE A 294 3.08 4.12 12.65
C PHE A 294 2.03 4.98 13.35
N ASN A 295 0.78 4.49 13.35
CA ASN A 295 -0.33 5.10 14.08
C ASN A 295 -0.75 4.23 15.27
N VAL A 296 -0.89 4.87 16.43
CA VAL A 296 -1.33 4.24 17.68
C VAL A 296 -2.70 4.82 18.04
N TYR A 297 -3.63 3.94 18.37
CA TYR A 297 -4.96 4.30 18.83
C TYR A 297 -5.21 3.72 20.22
N ASP A 298 -6.02 4.39 21.02
CA ASP A 298 -6.53 3.86 22.28
C ASP A 298 -7.61 2.78 22.03
N SER A 299 -8.04 2.12 23.11
CA SER A 299 -9.12 1.13 23.06
C SER A 299 -10.48 1.67 22.58
N ALA A 300 -10.67 2.99 22.58
CA ALA A 300 -11.86 3.65 22.07
C ALA A 300 -11.72 4.06 20.58
N GLY A 301 -10.56 3.82 19.97
CA GLY A 301 -10.26 4.15 18.58
C GLY A 301 -9.85 5.61 18.35
N ASN A 302 -9.50 6.35 19.40
CA ASN A 302 -8.94 7.70 19.27
C ASN A 302 -7.42 7.60 19.07
N PRO A 303 -6.81 8.44 18.22
CA PRO A 303 -5.36 8.45 18.07
C PRO A 303 -4.68 8.88 19.38
N ASP A 304 -3.52 8.29 19.68
CA ASP A 304 -2.74 8.58 20.90
C ASP A 304 -2.07 9.97 20.87
N THR A 305 -1.91 10.54 19.68
CA THR A 305 -1.37 11.89 19.49
C THR A 305 -2.48 12.93 19.52
N GLU A 306 -2.30 14.03 20.28
CA GLU A 306 -3.31 15.11 20.40
C GLU A 306 -3.70 15.70 19.03
N ASP A 307 -2.77 15.69 18.07
CA ASP A 307 -2.97 16.20 16.73
C ASP A 307 -3.44 15.12 15.72
N GLY A 308 -3.62 13.87 16.16
CA GLY A 308 -3.89 12.73 15.27
C GLY A 308 -2.75 12.42 14.30
N THR A 309 -1.53 12.89 14.61
CA THR A 309 -0.32 12.73 13.81
C THR A 309 0.32 11.37 13.97
N GLU A 310 0.94 10.89 12.89
CA GLU A 310 1.73 9.67 12.87
C GLU A 310 3.02 9.79 13.69
N TYR A 311 3.44 8.70 14.32
CA TYR A 311 4.77 8.61 14.91
C TYR A 311 5.79 8.35 13.81
N VAL A 312 6.78 9.24 13.67
CA VAL A 312 7.85 9.12 12.67
C VAL A 312 9.18 8.93 13.37
N PHE A 313 9.83 7.79 13.13
CA PHE A 313 11.11 7.46 13.75
C PHE A 313 12.16 7.09 12.70
N THR A 314 13.25 7.86 12.66
CA THR A 314 14.45 7.50 11.90
C THR A 314 15.44 6.81 12.83
N LYS A 315 15.91 5.63 12.44
CA LYS A 315 16.92 4.87 13.18
C LYS A 315 18.10 4.53 12.28
N ASP A 316 19.28 4.88 12.76
CA ASP A 316 20.52 4.52 12.09
C ASP A 316 20.72 3.01 12.20
N CYS A 317 20.94 2.36 11.04
CA CYS A 317 21.23 0.95 10.96
C CYS A 317 22.11 0.69 9.73
N LEU A 318 23.28 0.10 9.96
CA LEU A 318 24.14 -0.33 8.87
C LEU A 318 23.74 -1.75 8.44
N LEU A 319 23.07 -1.87 7.30
CA LEU A 319 22.62 -3.15 6.75
C LEU A 319 23.23 -3.38 5.37
N GLU A 320 24.09 -4.38 5.24
CA GLU A 320 24.58 -4.83 3.93
C GLU A 320 23.51 -5.62 3.16
N ALA A 321 23.75 -5.85 1.88
CA ALA A 321 22.84 -6.60 1.01
C ALA A 321 22.52 -8.00 1.58
N GLY A 322 21.24 -8.31 1.73
CA GLY A 322 20.73 -9.58 2.27
C GLY A 322 20.71 -9.70 3.79
N GLN A 323 21.15 -8.67 4.54
CA GLN A 323 21.14 -8.70 6.01
C GLN A 323 19.79 -8.25 6.58
N SER A 324 19.50 -8.72 7.80
CA SER A 324 18.31 -8.34 8.57
C SER A 324 18.72 -7.79 9.94
N CYS A 325 17.96 -6.82 10.47
CA CYS A 325 18.07 -6.39 11.87
C CYS A 325 16.70 -6.11 12.48
N VAL A 326 16.64 -6.11 13.81
CA VAL A 326 15.44 -5.72 14.56
C VAL A 326 15.65 -4.32 15.12
N LEU A 327 14.74 -3.41 14.78
CA LEU A 327 14.72 -2.02 15.21
C LEU A 327 13.68 -1.82 16.30
N GLU A 328 14.15 -1.36 17.45
CA GLU A 328 13.27 -1.04 18.59
C GLU A 328 12.87 0.44 18.63
N PHE A 329 11.58 0.72 18.72
CA PHE A 329 11.01 2.06 18.83
C PHE A 329 10.26 2.17 20.15
N LYS A 330 10.72 3.06 21.03
CA LYS A 330 10.05 3.34 22.30
C LYS A 330 9.01 4.42 22.06
N ILE A 331 7.74 4.10 22.28
CA ILE A 331 6.67 5.08 22.19
C ILE A 331 6.63 5.80 23.54
N LYS A 332 7.02 7.08 23.53
CA LYS A 332 6.71 7.97 24.64
C LYS A 332 5.28 8.43 24.45
N SER A 333 4.34 7.64 24.94
CA SER A 333 2.95 8.08 24.93
C SER A 333 2.76 9.16 26.00
N PRO A 334 2.11 10.29 25.70
CA PRO A 334 1.67 11.22 26.74
C PRO A 334 0.67 10.55 27.71
N ALA A 335 0.06 9.43 27.30
CA ALA A 335 -0.85 8.61 28.09
C ALA A 335 -0.15 7.56 28.98
N GLU A 336 1.15 7.73 29.30
CA GLU A 336 1.84 7.02 30.40
C GLU A 336 1.05 7.10 31.74
N GLU A 337 0.08 8.02 31.84
CA GLU A 337 -0.81 8.19 32.99
C GLU A 337 -2.10 7.33 32.96
N THR A 338 -2.48 6.73 31.82
CA THR A 338 -3.70 5.90 31.70
C THR A 338 -3.39 4.49 31.25
N ALA A 339 -3.57 3.53 32.17
CA ALA A 339 -3.56 2.11 31.86
C ALA A 339 -4.72 1.80 30.89
N GLY A 340 -4.38 1.35 29.68
CA GLY A 340 -5.35 1.04 28.62
C GLY A 340 -4.78 0.09 27.58
N GLN A 341 -5.67 -0.53 26.79
CA GLN A 341 -5.28 -1.26 25.59
C GLN A 341 -5.04 -0.25 24.46
N TYR A 342 -3.98 -0.48 23.69
CA TYR A 342 -3.64 0.33 22.53
C TYR A 342 -3.59 -0.55 21.28
N VAL A 343 -4.04 0.00 20.16
CA VAL A 343 -4.05 -0.66 18.86
C VAL A 343 -3.03 0.02 17.97
N LEU A 344 -2.12 -0.78 17.41
CA LEU A 344 -1.22 -0.34 16.35
C LEU A 344 -1.91 -0.62 15.02
N ASP A 345 -2.33 0.42 14.30
CA ASP A 345 -3.15 0.25 13.11
C ASP A 345 -2.34 -0.21 11.90
N PHE A 346 -1.24 0.49 11.61
CA PHE A 346 -0.31 0.12 10.56
C PHE A 346 1.11 0.59 10.88
N VAL A 347 2.08 -0.18 10.40
CA VAL A 347 3.52 0.14 10.43
C VAL A 347 4.00 0.16 8.99
N TYR A 348 4.72 1.21 8.61
CA TYR A 348 5.35 1.27 7.29
C TYR A 348 6.71 1.94 7.33
N LEU A 349 7.50 1.64 6.31
CA LEU A 349 8.82 2.20 6.09
C LEU A 349 8.65 3.41 5.18
N SER A 350 8.81 4.64 5.67
CA SER A 350 8.63 5.84 4.85
C SER A 350 9.89 6.23 4.08
N GLN A 351 11.07 5.87 4.58
CA GLN A 351 12.34 6.26 3.98
C GLN A 351 13.45 5.22 4.24
N VAL A 352 14.33 5.06 3.26
CA VAL A 352 15.59 4.31 3.38
C VAL A 352 16.72 5.23 2.93
N ILE A 353 17.73 5.38 3.79
CA ILE A 353 18.93 6.16 3.51
C ILE A 353 20.06 5.17 3.26
N PHE A 354 20.71 5.29 2.11
CA PHE A 354 21.85 4.45 1.74
C PHE A 354 23.16 5.08 2.22
N SER A 355 24.20 4.26 2.37
CA SER A 355 25.54 4.71 2.78
C SER A 355 26.20 5.66 1.77
N ASP A 356 25.74 5.65 0.51
CA ASP A 356 26.18 6.58 -0.53
C ASP A 356 25.43 7.93 -0.51
N GLY A 357 24.52 8.11 0.45
CA GLY A 357 23.70 9.33 0.60
C GLY A 357 22.45 9.36 -0.27
N VAL A 358 22.20 8.34 -1.11
CA VAL A 358 20.93 8.22 -1.84
C VAL A 358 19.81 7.96 -0.85
N ILE A 359 18.67 8.60 -1.09
CA ILE A 359 17.47 8.44 -0.29
C ILE A 359 16.39 7.82 -1.18
N TRP A 360 15.81 6.73 -0.72
CA TRP A 360 14.59 6.16 -1.26
C TRP A 360 13.43 6.50 -0.33
N HIS A 361 12.33 6.95 -0.90
CA HIS A 361 11.09 7.22 -0.17
C HIS A 361 10.08 6.16 -0.57
N ASP A 362 9.38 5.60 0.43
CA ASP A 362 8.19 4.83 0.16
C ASP A 362 7.00 5.78 0.03
N CYS A 363 6.49 5.91 -1.18
CA CYS A 363 5.31 6.70 -1.47
C CYS A 363 4.01 5.96 -1.08
N TYR A 364 4.08 4.70 -0.61
CA TYR A 364 2.95 3.76 -0.60
C TYR A 364 2.48 3.33 0.80
N GLY A 365 3.30 3.44 1.84
CA GLY A 365 2.84 3.73 3.19
C GLY A 365 2.14 2.62 3.98
N VAL A 366 2.11 1.34 3.56
CA VAL A 366 1.45 0.29 4.36
C VAL A 366 2.15 -1.07 4.20
N TYR A 367 2.80 -1.55 5.27
CA TYR A 367 3.43 -2.88 5.29
C TYR A 367 2.93 -3.82 6.41
N ALA A 368 2.02 -3.38 7.28
CA ALA A 368 1.45 -4.24 8.31
C ALA A 368 -0.08 -4.12 8.39
N GLN A 369 -0.74 -5.28 8.44
CA GLN A 369 -2.17 -5.45 8.61
C GLN A 369 -2.49 -5.39 10.11
N GLN A 370 -3.49 -4.59 10.47
CA GLN A 370 -4.02 -4.33 11.81
C GLN A 370 -3.84 -5.50 12.82
N GLU A 371 -3.03 -5.30 13.85
CA GLU A 371 -2.88 -6.24 14.97
C GLU A 371 -3.42 -5.59 16.26
N ARG A 372 -4.35 -6.27 16.95
CA ARG A 372 -4.89 -5.84 18.24
C ARG A 372 -4.01 -6.41 19.35
N PHE A 373 -3.51 -5.55 20.24
CA PHE A 373 -2.64 -5.92 21.36
C PHE A 373 -3.32 -5.75 22.73
#